data_AF-A0A0C2GCJ6-F1
#
_entry.id   AF-A0A0C2GCJ6-F1
#
_cell.length_a   1.000
_cell.length_b   1.000
_cell.length_c   1.000
_cell.angle_alpha   90.00
_cell.angle_beta   90.00
_cell.angle_gamma   90.00
#
_symmetry.space_group_name_H-M   'P 1'
#
loop_
_entity.id
_entity.type
_entity.pdbx_description
1 polymer ?
#
loop_
_entity_poly.entity_id
_entity_poly.type
_entity_poly.pdbx_seq_one_letter_code
_entity_poly.pdbx_strand_id
1 'polypeptide(L)'
;MVNPISLNSIADFEEEMDRWEKYWTMDSARVCEFTGTMSAEKNAIDEQVAKFFEESIERRKDGYYIRFLFKKNHPPLSSNSAIA
;
A
#
# COMPACT_ATOMS: atom_id res chain seq x y z
N MET A 1 -44.92 -35.41 2.60
CA MET A 1 -44.89 -34.94 1.20
C MET A 1 -44.12 -33.63 1.21
N VAL A 2 -42.87 -33.61 0.75
CA VAL A 2 -42.05 -32.38 0.74
C VAL A 2 -42.49 -31.52 -0.46
N ASN A 3 -42.74 -30.23 -0.22
CA ASN A 3 -43.27 -29.32 -1.23
C ASN A 3 -42.20 -29.02 -2.31
N PRO A 4 -42.51 -29.18 -3.61
CA PRO A 4 -41.55 -29.00 -4.71
C PRO A 4 -41.01 -27.56 -4.83
N ILE A 5 -41.72 -26.58 -4.26
CA ILE A 5 -41.32 -25.17 -4.22
C ILE A 5 -40.02 -24.98 -3.40
N SER A 6 -39.76 -25.83 -2.41
CA SER A 6 -38.57 -25.74 -1.56
C SER A 6 -37.30 -26.26 -2.24
N LEU A 7 -37.42 -27.18 -3.21
CA LEU A 7 -36.29 -27.80 -3.89
C LEU A 7 -35.70 -26.88 -4.98
N ASN A 8 -36.56 -26.17 -5.70
CA ASN A 8 -36.12 -25.20 -6.71
C ASN A 8 -35.39 -24.02 -6.07
N SER A 9 -35.90 -23.52 -4.94
CA SER A 9 -35.25 -22.45 -4.16
C SER A 9 -33.84 -22.83 -3.72
N ILE A 10 -33.61 -24.06 -3.26
CA ILE A 10 -32.28 -24.52 -2.83
C ILE A 10 -31.31 -24.60 -4.02
N ALA A 11 -31.78 -25.10 -5.18
CA ALA A 11 -30.96 -25.16 -6.39
C ALA A 11 -30.59 -23.76 -6.91
N ASP A 12 -31.53 -22.81 -6.83
CA ASP A 12 -31.28 -21.41 -7.19
C ASP A 12 -30.25 -20.75 -6.25
N PHE A 13 -30.29 -21.07 -4.95
CA PHE A 13 -29.30 -20.61 -3.97
C PHE A 13 -27.91 -21.22 -4.18
N GLU A 14 -27.82 -22.50 -4.54
CA GLU A 14 -26.54 -23.15 -4.86
C GLU A 14 -25.91 -22.55 -6.12
N GLU A 15 -26.69 -22.29 -7.17
CA GLU A 15 -26.20 -21.62 -8.37
C GLU A 15 -25.74 -20.18 -8.09
N GLU A 16 -26.46 -19.47 -7.22
CA GLU A 16 -26.08 -18.13 -6.81
C GLU A 16 -24.79 -18.13 -5.98
N MET A 17 -24.65 -19.09 -5.05
CA MET A 17 -23.44 -19.26 -4.24
C MET A 17 -22.21 -19.56 -5.10
N ASP A 18 -22.29 -20.51 -6.03
CA ASP A 18 -21.21 -20.85 -6.97
C ASP A 18 -20.79 -19.64 -7.81
N ARG A 19 -21.77 -18.82 -8.22
CA ARG A 19 -21.52 -17.59 -8.98
C ARG A 19 -20.76 -16.56 -8.14
N TRP A 20 -21.14 -16.37 -6.88
CA TRP A 20 -20.46 -15.46 -5.96
C TRP A 20 -19.04 -15.95 -5.61
N GLU A 21 -18.85 -17.26 -5.42
CA GLU A 21 -17.55 -17.87 -5.16
C GLU A 21 -16.58 -17.67 -6.34
N LYS A 22 -17.10 -17.80 -7.57
CA LYS A 22 -16.33 -17.50 -8.80
C LYS A 22 -15.91 -16.04 -8.88
N TYR A 23 -16.79 -15.09 -8.55
CA TYR A 23 -16.44 -13.66 -8.54
C TYR A 23 -15.38 -13.35 -7.48
N TRP A 24 -15.52 -13.93 -6.28
CA TRP A 24 -14.54 -13.78 -5.20
C TRP A 24 -13.16 -14.33 -5.57
N THR A 25 -13.13 -15.48 -6.26
CA THR A 25 -11.90 -16.12 -6.74
C THR A 25 -11.25 -15.29 -7.85
N MET A 26 -12.05 -14.70 -8.75
CA MET A 26 -11.54 -13.86 -9.83
C MET A 26 -11.02 -12.50 -9.35
N ASP A 27 -11.67 -11.91 -8.33
CA ASP A 27 -11.23 -10.66 -7.71
C ASP A 27 -9.94 -10.87 -6.90
N SER A 28 -9.88 -11.94 -6.10
CA SER A 28 -8.66 -12.32 -5.38
C SER A 28 -7.49 -12.71 -6.31
N ALA A 29 -7.77 -13.30 -7.48
CA ALA A 29 -6.75 -13.60 -8.49
C ALA A 29 -6.21 -12.34 -9.21
N ARG A 30 -6.96 -11.23 -9.23
CA ARG A 30 -6.55 -9.96 -9.85
C ARG A 30 -5.74 -9.04 -8.93
N VAL A 31 -5.70 -9.31 -7.63
CA VAL A 31 -4.96 -8.47 -6.65
C VAL A 31 -3.44 -8.74 -6.63
N CYS A 32 -2.93 -9.69 -7.43
CA CYS A 32 -1.51 -10.05 -7.46
C CYS A 32 -0.78 -9.64 -8.75
N GLU A 33 -1.02 -8.45 -9.29
CA GLU A 33 -0.17 -7.88 -10.36
C GLU A 33 1.20 -7.40 -9.88
N PHE A 34 1.45 -7.39 -8.56
CA PHE A 34 2.78 -7.15 -8.00
C PHE A 34 3.52 -8.48 -7.78
N THR A 35 4.60 -8.71 -8.51
CA THR A 35 5.37 -9.97 -8.53
C THR A 35 6.22 -10.20 -7.26
N GLY A 36 5.87 -9.55 -6.14
CA GLY A 36 6.45 -9.75 -4.82
C GLY A 36 5.36 -9.82 -3.76
N THR A 37 5.59 -10.55 -2.66
CA THR A 37 4.71 -10.45 -1.49
C THR A 37 4.73 -9.01 -1.01
N MET A 38 3.59 -8.41 -0.64
CA MET A 38 3.49 -7.07 -0.06
C MET A 38 4.55 -6.81 1.04
N SER A 39 4.96 -7.87 1.74
CA SER A 39 6.05 -7.90 2.70
C SER A 39 7.42 -7.52 2.11
N ALA A 40 7.78 -8.05 0.94
CA ALA A 40 9.05 -7.77 0.27
C ALA A 40 9.17 -6.31 -0.19
N GLU A 41 8.10 -5.74 -0.75
CA GLU A 41 8.07 -4.32 -1.12
C GLU A 41 8.19 -3.44 0.11
N LYS A 42 7.44 -3.77 1.17
CA LYS A 42 7.51 -3.04 2.44
C LYS A 42 8.91 -3.09 3.05
N ASN A 43 9.56 -4.25 3.05
CA ASN A 43 10.93 -4.40 3.54
C ASN A 43 11.92 -3.56 2.72
N ALA A 44 11.79 -3.53 1.40
CA ALA A 44 12.65 -2.73 0.54
C ALA A 44 12.51 -1.22 0.82
N ILE A 45 11.27 -0.75 1.07
CA ILE A 45 11.00 0.63 1.47
C ILE A 45 11.60 0.91 2.85
N ASP A 46 11.36 0.03 3.82
CA ASP A 46 11.84 0.20 5.19
C ASP A 46 13.39 0.24 5.23
N GLU A 47 14.07 -0.60 4.46
CA GLU A 47 15.53 -0.56 4.27
C GLU A 47 16.01 0.75 3.65
N GLN A 48 15.32 1.25 2.62
CA GLN A 48 15.65 2.51 1.96
C GLN A 48 15.52 3.70 2.92
N VAL A 49 14.46 3.72 3.72
CA VAL A 49 14.20 4.76 4.72
C VAL A 49 15.25 4.73 5.82
N ALA A 50 15.59 3.55 6.33
CA ALA A 50 16.62 3.37 7.36
C ALA A 50 17.98 3.88 6.88
N LYS A 51 18.39 3.46 5.67
CA LYS A 51 19.65 3.92 5.06
C LYS A 51 19.68 5.43 4.87
N PHE A 52 18.61 6.01 4.35
CA PHE A 52 18.50 7.46 4.17
C PHE A 52 18.60 8.22 5.50
N PHE A 53 17.97 7.70 6.54
CA PHE A 53 18.02 8.30 7.88
C PHE A 53 19.45 8.28 8.44
N GLU A 54 20.15 7.15 8.39
CA GLU A 54 21.53 7.04 8.85
C GLU A 54 22.47 7.99 8.10
N GLU A 55 22.34 8.07 6.79
CA GLU A 55 23.12 8.99 5.94
C GLU A 55 22.84 10.48 6.24
N SER A 56 21.67 10.78 6.80
CA SER A 56 21.28 12.14 7.19
C SER A 56 21.86 12.57 8.55
N ILE A 57 22.38 11.64 9.35
CA ILE A 57 22.92 11.96 10.67
C ILE A 57 24.31 12.60 10.52
N GLU A 58 24.45 13.80 11.06
CA GLU A 58 25.69 14.54 11.15
C GLU A 58 26.16 14.57 12.60
N ARG A 59 27.28 13.90 12.87
CA ARG A 59 27.91 13.91 14.20
C ARG A 59 28.79 15.14 14.35
N ARG A 60 28.48 15.97 15.35
CA ARG A 60 29.26 17.16 15.74
C ARG A 60 29.84 16.97 17.14
N LYS A 61 30.69 17.91 17.57
CA LYS A 61 31.36 17.84 18.88
C LYS A 61 30.37 17.98 20.05
N ASP A 62 29.23 18.61 19.80
CA ASP A 62 28.17 18.94 20.74
C ASP A 62 26.95 18.00 20.67
N GLY A 63 26.87 17.10 19.68
CA GLY A 63 25.79 16.12 19.59
C GLY A 63 25.56 15.57 18.19
N TYR A 64 24.37 15.00 18.00
CA TYR A 64 23.89 14.47 16.73
C TYR A 64 22.85 15.40 16.12
N TYR A 65 23.02 15.71 14.85
CA TYR A 65 22.11 16.55 14.08
C TYR A 65 21.58 15.76 12.90
N ILE A 66 20.36 16.08 12.46
CA ILE A 66 19.80 15.54 11.22
C ILE A 66 19.97 16.61 10.14
N ARG A 67 20.78 16.31 9.12
CA ARG A 67 20.88 17.15 7.93
C ARG A 67 19.72 16.83 7.01
N PHE A 68 18.68 17.66 7.08
CA PHE A 68 17.57 17.58 6.13
C PHE A 68 18.09 17.87 4.72
N LEU A 69 18.17 16.84 3.88
CA LEU A 69 18.51 17.04 2.48
C LEU A 69 17.40 17.87 1.83
N PHE A 70 17.80 18.96 1.17
CA PHE A 70 16.91 19.80 0.39
C PHE A 70 16.04 18.89 -0.50
N LYS A 71 14.71 19.08 -0.45
CA LYS A 71 13.76 18.28 -1.24
C LYS A 71 14.22 18.29 -2.70
N LYS A 72 14.72 17.16 -3.20
CA LYS A 72 14.99 16.97 -4.64
C LYS A 72 13.66 17.23 -5.34
N ASN A 73 13.59 18.28 -6.15
CA ASN A 73 12.39 18.77 -6.84
C ASN A 73 11.40 19.59 -5.98
N HIS A 74 11.88 20.47 -5.11
CA HIS A 74 11.01 21.54 -4.59
C HIS A 74 10.97 22.75 -5.55
N PRO A 75 9.81 23.44 -5.67
CA PRO A 75 9.76 24.73 -6.35
C PRO A 75 10.65 25.73 -5.60
N PRO A 76 11.25 26.72 -6.30
CA PRO A 76 12.05 27.75 -5.66
C PRO A 76 11.28 28.40 -4.51
N LEU A 77 11.92 28.56 -3.35
CA LEU A 77 11.37 29.33 -2.25
C LEU A 77 11.10 30.77 -2.73
N SER A 78 9.95 31.33 -2.38
CA SER A 78 9.62 32.72 -2.72
C SER A 78 10.61 33.67 -2.05
N SER A 79 11.01 34.71 -2.77
CA SER A 79 11.91 35.75 -2.24
C SER A 79 11.21 36.50 -1.10
N ASN A 80 11.91 36.68 0.03
CA ASN A 80 11.47 37.51 1.15
C ASN A 80 11.68 39.01 0.91
N SER A 81 12.09 39.41 -0.30
CA SER A 81 12.41 40.79 -0.68
C SER A 81 11.28 41.81 -0.48
N ALA A 82 10.05 41.37 -0.23
CA ALA A 82 8.92 42.23 0.09
C ALA A 82 8.75 42.51 1.59
N ILE A 83 9.57 41.90 2.46
CA ILE A 83 9.55 42.04 3.92
C ILE A 83 10.70 42.96 4.42
N ALA A 84 11.60 43.40 3.52
CA ALA A 84 12.74 44.25 3.83
C ALA A 84 12.45 45.74 3.60
#